data_AF-A0A061RBA2-F1
#
_entry.id   AF-A0A061RBA2-F1
#
_cell.length_a   1.000
_cell.length_b   1.000
_cell.length_c   1.000
_cell.angle_alpha   90.00
_cell.angle_beta   90.00
_cell.angle_gamma   90.00
#
_symmetry.space_group_name_H-M   'P 1'
#
loop_
_entity.id
_entity.type
_entity.pdbx_description
1 polymer ?
#
loop_
_entity_poly.entity_id
_entity_poly.type
_entity_poly.pdbx_seq_one_letter_code
_entity_poly.pdbx_strand_id
1 'polypeptide(L)'
;MDPNADEARAAHYNSACCYTKLRKWDEAADSVVSAVNDYDLKFIVALKDDDLKELREQPVFDRVVGEVTGGLSQEAYIKARQEARSPFMLVRTIALGGLSAGAALGLIIITGRLIAAIRGGEGAPDLQQTLQNFGINAGALALLVFLLARDQRRKKRELGVIEREERLAKLQVQDDGGRPSAASPAP
;
A
#
# COMPACT_ATOMS: atom_id res chain seq x y z
N MET A 1 30.73 33.55 -1.17
CA MET A 1 29.34 34.05 -1.13
C MET A 1 28.53 32.90 -0.62
N ASP A 2 27.91 33.07 0.54
CA ASP A 2 27.00 32.04 1.06
C ASP A 2 25.71 32.11 0.24
N PRO A 3 25.23 30.97 -0.32
CA PRO A 3 24.07 30.95 -1.19
C PRO A 3 22.82 31.42 -0.43
N ASN A 4 21.97 32.20 -1.10
CA ASN A 4 20.67 32.56 -0.54
C ASN A 4 19.76 31.32 -0.45
N ALA A 5 18.76 31.33 0.43
CA ALA A 5 17.84 30.20 0.65
C ALA A 5 17.16 29.71 -0.65
N ASP A 6 16.81 30.63 -1.54
CA ASP A 6 16.22 30.29 -2.85
C ASP A 6 17.21 29.61 -3.80
N GLU A 7 18.48 30.04 -3.78
CA GLU A 7 19.55 29.45 -4.57
C GLU A 7 19.92 28.06 -4.05
N ALA A 8 19.95 27.90 -2.72
CA ALA A 8 20.17 26.61 -2.07
C ALA A 8 19.02 25.63 -2.37
N ARG A 9 17.76 26.08 -2.31
CA ARG A 9 16.60 25.28 -2.73
C ARG A 9 16.75 24.79 -4.17
N ALA A 10 17.05 25.71 -5.09
CA ALA A 10 17.21 25.37 -6.50
C ALA A 10 18.40 24.44 -6.73
N ALA A 11 19.51 24.63 -6.00
CA ALA A 11 20.68 23.77 -6.09
C ALA A 11 20.37 22.34 -5.63
N HIS A 12 19.76 22.16 -4.46
CA HIS A 12 19.36 20.83 -3.97
C HIS A 12 18.35 20.16 -4.90
N TYR A 13 17.36 20.90 -5.39
CA TYR A 13 16.40 20.38 -6.37
C TYR A 13 17.06 19.94 -7.68
N ASN A 14 17.88 20.78 -8.28
CA ASN A 14 18.59 20.46 -9.52
C ASN A 14 19.56 19.29 -9.33
N SER A 15 20.20 19.21 -8.16
CA SER A 15 21.06 18.08 -7.81
C SER A 15 20.27 16.78 -7.71
N ALA A 16 19.06 16.79 -7.13
CA ALA A 16 18.18 15.63 -7.09
C ALA A 16 17.81 15.14 -8.51
N CYS A 17 17.47 16.06 -9.42
CA CYS A 17 17.19 15.71 -10.82
C CYS A 17 18.43 15.11 -11.52
N CYS A 18 19.62 15.68 -11.27
CA CYS A 18 20.86 15.16 -11.82
C CYS A 18 21.21 13.78 -11.26
N TYR A 19 21.13 13.58 -9.95
CA TYR A 19 21.40 12.29 -9.31
C TYR A 19 20.42 11.21 -9.76
N THR A 20 19.16 11.57 -9.99
CA THR A 20 18.17 10.67 -10.58
C THR A 20 18.60 10.19 -11.97
N LYS A 21 19.04 11.10 -12.85
CA LYS A 21 19.57 10.75 -14.19
C LYS A 21 20.84 9.91 -14.13
N LEU A 22 21.66 10.10 -13.09
CA LEU A 22 22.86 9.31 -12.83
C LEU A 22 22.59 7.99 -12.09
N ARG A 23 21.31 7.68 -11.77
CA ARG A 23 20.89 6.50 -10.99
C ARG A 23 21.54 6.39 -9.60
N LYS A 24 21.88 7.55 -9.04
CA LYS A 24 22.39 7.72 -7.68
C LYS A 24 21.21 7.95 -6.74
N TRP A 25 20.55 6.86 -6.38
CA TRP A 25 19.21 6.91 -5.78
C TRP A 25 19.20 7.49 -4.36
N ASP A 26 20.20 7.16 -3.55
CA ASP A 26 20.31 7.68 -2.18
C ASP A 26 20.64 9.17 -2.19
N GLU A 27 21.61 9.61 -2.99
CA GLU A 27 21.96 11.03 -3.08
C GLU A 27 20.83 11.87 -3.67
N ALA A 28 20.07 11.31 -4.62
CA ALA A 28 18.86 11.93 -5.14
C ALA A 28 17.79 12.07 -4.05
N ALA A 29 17.54 11.02 -3.28
CA ALA A 29 16.58 11.01 -2.18
C ALA A 29 16.94 12.05 -1.11
N ASP A 30 18.19 12.05 -0.64
CA ASP A 30 18.66 12.96 0.40
C ASP A 30 18.58 14.42 -0.07
N SER A 31 18.89 14.68 -1.34
CA SER A 31 18.76 16.00 -1.94
C SER A 31 17.31 16.50 -2.00
N VAL A 32 16.34 15.60 -2.25
CA VAL A 32 14.91 15.93 -2.19
C VAL A 32 14.48 16.23 -0.75
N VAL A 33 14.90 15.40 0.22
CA VAL A 33 14.58 15.60 1.64
C VAL A 33 15.09 16.96 2.12
N SER A 34 16.35 17.29 1.85
CA SER A 34 16.91 18.61 2.21
C SER A 34 16.21 19.75 1.49
N ALA A 35 15.91 19.61 0.18
CA ALA A 35 15.19 20.67 -0.55
C ALA A 35 13.83 20.99 0.10
N VAL A 36 13.11 19.97 0.57
CA VAL A 36 11.79 20.14 1.18
C VAL A 36 11.87 20.59 2.63
N ASN A 37 12.64 19.90 3.46
CA ASN A 37 12.68 20.15 4.90
C ASN A 37 13.48 21.40 5.27
N ASP A 38 14.64 21.60 4.62
CA ASP A 38 15.58 22.66 4.99
C ASP A 38 15.31 23.95 4.22
N TYR A 39 14.74 23.85 3.01
CA TYR A 39 14.57 24.99 2.10
C TYR A 39 13.11 25.23 1.64
N ASP A 40 12.13 24.60 2.28
CA ASP A 40 10.69 24.79 2.07
C ASP A 40 10.24 24.57 0.60
N LEU A 41 10.89 23.63 -0.10
CA LEU A 41 10.35 23.16 -1.37
C LEU A 41 9.04 22.41 -1.13
N LYS A 42 7.97 22.83 -1.80
CA LYS A 42 6.71 22.08 -1.75
C LYS A 42 6.92 20.67 -2.32
N PHE A 43 6.71 19.63 -1.50
CA PHE A 43 6.90 18.24 -1.92
C PHE A 43 6.12 17.86 -3.19
N ILE A 44 4.96 18.49 -3.43
CA ILE A 44 4.16 18.28 -4.64
C ILE A 44 4.92 18.60 -5.93
N VAL A 45 5.92 19.49 -5.88
CA VAL A 45 6.78 19.83 -7.01
C VAL A 45 7.61 18.59 -7.39
N ALA A 46 8.30 17.99 -6.42
CA ALA A 46 9.07 16.76 -6.64
C ALA A 46 8.18 15.55 -7.04
N LEU A 47 6.94 15.50 -6.55
CA LEU A 47 5.95 14.48 -6.92
C LEU A 47 5.38 14.61 -8.34
N LYS A 48 5.45 15.80 -8.96
CA LYS A 48 4.91 16.05 -10.30
C LYS A 48 5.97 16.15 -11.38
N ASP A 49 7.24 16.37 -11.02
CA ASP A 49 8.31 16.53 -12.00
C ASP A 49 8.58 15.21 -12.75
N ASP A 50 8.76 15.27 -14.06
CA ASP A 50 9.09 14.13 -14.89
C ASP A 50 10.54 13.68 -14.71
N ASP A 51 11.46 14.60 -14.38
CA ASP A 51 12.88 14.29 -14.14
C ASP A 51 13.09 13.41 -12.90
N LEU A 52 12.17 13.49 -11.93
CA LEU A 52 12.19 12.67 -10.72
C LEU A 52 11.33 11.41 -10.84
N LYS A 53 10.72 11.15 -12.00
CA LYS A 53 9.83 9.99 -12.19
C LYS A 53 10.55 8.67 -11.91
N GLU A 54 11.78 8.51 -12.40
CA GLU A 54 12.56 7.29 -12.18
C GLU A 54 12.87 7.09 -10.69
N LEU A 55 13.15 8.17 -9.95
CA LEU A 55 13.35 8.12 -8.51
C LEU A 55 12.07 7.67 -7.79
N ARG A 56 10.90 8.20 -8.17
CA ARG A 56 9.59 7.80 -7.59
C ARG A 56 9.26 6.32 -7.78
N GLU A 57 9.83 5.69 -8.80
CA GLU A 57 9.65 4.27 -9.05
C GLU A 57 10.58 3.40 -8.20
N GLN A 58 11.60 3.97 -7.57
CA GLN A 58 12.50 3.23 -6.70
C GLN A 58 11.92 3.00 -5.30
N PRO A 59 12.38 1.96 -4.59
CA PRO A 59 12.04 1.75 -3.18
C PRO A 59 12.57 2.86 -2.26
N VAL A 60 13.71 3.49 -2.60
CA VAL A 60 14.30 4.56 -1.78
C VAL A 60 13.35 5.77 -1.63
N PHE A 61 12.46 5.99 -2.58
CA PHE A 61 11.52 7.11 -2.52
C PHE A 61 10.48 6.95 -1.41
N ASP A 62 10.22 5.73 -0.94
CA ASP A 62 9.34 5.51 0.21
C ASP A 62 9.95 6.10 1.50
N ARG A 63 11.30 6.17 1.59
CA ARG A 63 12.03 6.89 2.66
C ARG A 63 11.79 8.40 2.57
N VAL A 64 11.93 8.96 1.37
CA VAL A 64 11.69 10.40 1.12
C VAL A 64 10.29 10.81 1.58
N VAL A 65 9.26 10.01 1.26
CA VAL A 65 7.89 10.29 1.69
C VAL A 65 7.75 10.26 3.22
N GLY A 66 8.46 9.35 3.90
CA GLY A 66 8.42 9.25 5.36
C GLY A 66 9.18 10.37 6.09
N GLU A 67 10.23 10.91 5.47
CA GLU A 67 11.11 11.92 6.07
C GLU A 67 10.70 13.37 5.73
N VAL A 68 9.95 13.58 4.65
CA VAL A 68 9.51 14.91 4.21
C VAL A 68 8.37 15.46 5.07
N THR A 69 8.57 16.66 5.61
CA THR A 69 7.59 17.39 6.41
C THR A 69 6.51 18.00 5.51
N GLY A 70 5.23 17.82 5.87
CA GLY A 70 4.10 18.34 5.08
C GLY A 70 3.75 17.52 3.83
N GLY A 71 4.32 16.32 3.67
CA GLY A 71 3.99 15.35 2.62
C GLY A 71 2.78 14.46 2.93
N LEU A 72 2.44 13.56 2.00
CA LEU A 72 1.53 12.43 2.26
C LEU A 72 2.16 11.52 3.32
N SER A 73 1.36 10.91 4.21
CA SER A 73 1.90 9.86 5.06
C SER A 73 2.43 8.70 4.21
N GLN A 74 3.53 8.08 4.65
CA GLN A 74 4.14 6.96 3.94
C GLN A 74 3.13 5.85 3.65
N GLU A 75 2.25 5.54 4.61
CA GLU A 75 1.16 4.59 4.44
C GLU A 75 0.16 4.99 3.34
N ALA A 76 -0.23 6.27 3.30
CA ALA A 76 -1.16 6.77 2.30
C ALA A 76 -0.53 6.74 0.88
N TYR A 77 0.75 7.08 0.77
CA TYR A 77 1.49 7.01 -0.50
C TYR A 77 1.64 5.57 -0.98
N ILE A 78 2.08 4.65 -0.13
CA ILE A 78 2.21 3.23 -0.47
C ILE A 78 0.86 2.68 -0.91
N LYS A 79 -0.22 3.01 -0.20
CA LYS A 79 -1.58 2.60 -0.56
C LYS A 79 -2.01 3.15 -1.94
N ALA A 80 -1.75 4.43 -2.22
CA ALA A 80 -2.06 5.03 -3.52
C ALA A 80 -1.23 4.39 -4.65
N ARG A 81 0.06 4.10 -4.40
CA ARG A 81 0.95 3.40 -5.33
C ARG A 81 0.50 1.96 -5.58
N GLN A 82 0.05 1.26 -4.54
CA GLN A 82 -0.54 -0.08 -4.64
C GLN A 82 -1.88 -0.07 -5.40
N GLU A 83 -2.69 0.98 -5.23
CA GLU A 83 -3.92 1.17 -6.00
C GLU A 83 -3.64 1.42 -7.49
N ALA A 84 -2.59 2.18 -7.81
CA ALA A 84 -2.12 2.36 -9.19
C ALA A 84 -1.65 1.04 -9.82
N ARG A 85 -0.99 0.15 -9.05
CA ARG A 85 -0.55 -1.17 -9.54
C ARG A 85 -1.68 -2.19 -9.65
N SER A 86 -2.67 -2.14 -8.75
CA SER A 86 -3.82 -3.05 -8.71
C SER A 86 -5.15 -2.28 -8.83
N PRO A 87 -5.54 -1.89 -10.06
CA PRO A 87 -6.69 -1.04 -10.25
C PRO A 87 -7.95 -1.67 -9.65
N PHE A 88 -8.74 -0.86 -8.93
CA PHE A 88 -10.00 -1.22 -8.27
C PHE A 88 -9.92 -2.20 -7.08
N MET A 89 -8.72 -2.46 -6.53
CA MET A 89 -8.59 -3.36 -5.38
C MET A 89 -9.45 -2.93 -4.19
N LEU A 90 -9.46 -1.62 -3.87
CA LEU A 90 -10.24 -1.08 -2.77
C LEU A 90 -11.74 -1.30 -2.99
N VAL A 91 -12.23 -0.88 -4.15
CA VAL A 91 -13.64 -1.01 -4.55
C VAL A 91 -14.08 -2.47 -4.49
N ARG A 92 -13.28 -3.38 -5.06
CA ARG A 92 -13.58 -4.82 -5.02
C ARG A 92 -13.62 -5.37 -3.60
N THR A 93 -12.69 -4.96 -2.74
CA THR A 93 -12.64 -5.44 -1.34
C THR A 93 -13.85 -4.96 -0.55
N ILE A 94 -14.23 -3.69 -0.70
CA ILE A 94 -15.41 -3.11 -0.05
C ILE A 94 -16.68 -3.79 -0.57
N ALA A 95 -16.81 -3.95 -1.89
CA ALA A 95 -17.97 -4.60 -2.50
C ALA A 95 -18.11 -6.06 -2.04
N LEU A 96 -17.05 -6.87 -2.15
CA LEU A 96 -17.09 -8.27 -1.71
C LEU A 96 -17.28 -8.40 -0.20
N GLY A 97 -16.64 -7.53 0.60
CA GLY A 97 -16.81 -7.52 2.05
C GLY A 97 -18.23 -7.17 2.47
N GLY A 98 -18.80 -6.12 1.88
CA GLY A 98 -20.19 -5.69 2.13
C GLY A 98 -21.21 -6.74 1.71
N LEU A 99 -21.05 -7.31 0.51
CA LEU A 99 -21.90 -8.41 0.03
C LEU A 99 -21.81 -9.64 0.93
N SER A 100 -20.60 -10.00 1.39
CA SER A 100 -20.41 -11.12 2.32
C SER A 100 -21.11 -10.86 3.65
N ALA A 101 -21.00 -9.65 4.20
CA ALA A 101 -21.67 -9.27 5.44
C ALA A 101 -23.20 -9.31 5.29
N GLY A 102 -23.73 -8.76 4.20
CA GLY A 102 -25.17 -8.81 3.89
C GLY A 102 -25.68 -10.25 3.71
N ALA A 103 -24.94 -11.08 2.98
CA ALA A 103 -25.27 -12.50 2.80
C ALA A 103 -25.22 -13.28 4.12
N ALA A 104 -24.27 -12.96 5.01
CA ALA A 104 -24.20 -13.58 6.33
C ALA A 104 -25.42 -13.21 7.20
N LEU A 105 -25.82 -11.93 7.20
CA LEU A 105 -27.03 -11.49 7.89
C LEU A 105 -28.29 -12.15 7.32
N GLY A 106 -28.42 -12.22 5.99
CA GLY A 106 -29.52 -12.93 5.33
C GLY A 106 -29.57 -14.41 5.68
N LEU A 107 -28.41 -15.07 5.76
CA LEU A 107 -28.31 -16.46 6.16
C LEU A 107 -28.74 -16.68 7.61
N ILE A 108 -28.39 -15.79 8.53
CA ILE A 108 -28.84 -15.84 9.93
C ILE A 108 -30.37 -15.80 10.00
N ILE A 109 -31.00 -14.89 9.26
CA ILE A 109 -32.47 -14.75 9.22
C ILE A 109 -33.13 -16.02 8.67
N ILE A 110 -32.62 -16.54 7.54
CA ILE A 110 -33.18 -17.74 6.91
C ILE A 110 -32.95 -18.98 7.77
N THR A 111 -31.85 -19.06 8.51
CA THR A 111 -31.60 -20.13 9.48
C THR A 111 -32.71 -20.17 10.54
N GLY A 112 -33.11 -19.01 11.08
CA GLY A 112 -34.23 -18.91 12.01
C GLY A 112 -35.55 -19.40 11.39
N ARG A 113 -35.84 -19.02 10.14
CA ARG A 113 -37.02 -19.49 9.40
C ARG A 113 -36.99 -20.99 9.14
N LEU A 114 -35.82 -21.55 8.83
CA LEU A 114 -35.63 -22.97 8.61
C LEU A 114 -35.89 -23.77 9.88
N ILE A 115 -35.41 -23.30 11.02
CA ILE A 115 -35.71 -23.92 12.33
C ILE A 115 -37.22 -23.91 12.60
N ALA A 116 -37.91 -22.80 12.32
CA ALA A 116 -39.36 -22.71 12.49
C ALA A 116 -40.12 -23.66 11.54
N ALA A 117 -39.69 -23.75 10.27
CA ALA A 117 -40.27 -24.65 9.29
C ALA A 117 -40.08 -26.14 9.67
N ILE A 118 -38.92 -26.50 10.22
CA ILE A 118 -38.64 -27.86 10.70
C ILE A 118 -39.50 -28.21 11.92
N ARG A 119 -39.73 -27.25 12.83
CA ARG A 119 -40.57 -27.46 14.02
C ARG A 119 -42.05 -27.64 13.67
N GLY A 120 -42.50 -27.10 12.53
CA GLY A 120 -43.90 -27.15 12.11
C GLY A 120 -44.83 -26.33 13.01
N GLY A 121 -46.14 -26.40 12.73
CA GLY A 121 -47.19 -25.69 13.47
C GLY A 121 -48.06 -24.80 12.59
N GLU A 122 -49.12 -24.24 13.19
CA GLU A 122 -50.00 -23.26 12.51
C GLU A 122 -49.20 -22.01 12.14
N GLY A 123 -49.18 -21.68 10.84
CA GLY A 123 -48.41 -20.55 10.30
C GLY A 123 -46.91 -20.82 10.06
N ALA A 124 -46.46 -22.07 10.16
CA ALA A 124 -45.07 -22.42 9.84
C ALA A 124 -44.75 -22.17 8.35
N PRO A 125 -43.55 -21.66 8.01
CA PRO A 125 -43.13 -21.48 6.61
C PRO A 125 -43.02 -22.82 5.87
N ASP A 126 -43.24 -22.80 4.55
CA ASP A 126 -43.05 -24.01 3.72
C ASP A 126 -41.61 -24.52 3.80
N LEU A 127 -41.45 -25.81 4.16
CA LEU A 127 -40.15 -26.40 4.43
C LEU A 127 -39.29 -26.52 3.18
N GLN A 128 -39.86 -26.96 2.06
CA GLN A 128 -39.12 -27.16 0.82
C GLN A 128 -38.60 -25.83 0.26
N GLN A 129 -39.46 -24.82 0.20
CA GLN A 129 -39.09 -23.48 -0.23
C GLN A 129 -38.07 -22.84 0.71
N THR A 130 -38.23 -23.01 2.03
CA THR A 130 -37.28 -22.47 3.02
C THR A 130 -35.91 -23.15 2.92
N LEU A 131 -35.88 -24.46 2.70
CA LEU A 131 -34.64 -25.22 2.51
C LEU A 131 -33.92 -24.81 1.21
N GLN A 132 -34.65 -24.61 0.12
CA GLN A 132 -34.08 -24.12 -1.13
C GLN A 132 -33.48 -22.72 -0.97
N ASN A 133 -34.21 -21.80 -0.32
CA ASN A 133 -33.73 -20.45 -0.02
C ASN A 133 -32.48 -20.47 0.87
N PHE A 134 -32.45 -21.35 1.88
CA PHE A 134 -31.27 -21.54 2.71
C PHE A 134 -30.06 -22.00 1.89
N GLY A 135 -30.24 -23.01 1.03
CA GLY A 135 -29.17 -23.53 0.18
C GLY A 135 -28.59 -22.46 -0.75
N ILE A 136 -29.44 -21.65 -1.38
CA ILE A 136 -29.00 -20.55 -2.26
C ILE A 136 -28.18 -19.51 -1.48
N ASN A 137 -28.67 -19.08 -0.31
CA ASN A 137 -27.97 -18.07 0.50
C ASN A 137 -26.65 -18.60 1.07
N ALA A 138 -26.62 -19.86 1.52
CA ALA A 138 -25.41 -20.51 2.00
C ALA A 138 -24.36 -20.64 0.88
N GLY A 139 -24.78 -21.05 -0.32
CA GLY A 139 -23.92 -21.13 -1.49
C GLY A 139 -23.36 -19.78 -1.92
N ALA A 140 -24.22 -18.74 -1.95
CA ALA A 140 -23.79 -17.37 -2.26
C ALA A 140 -22.76 -16.85 -1.24
N LEU A 141 -23.02 -17.03 0.06
CA LEU A 141 -22.07 -16.64 1.11
C LEU A 141 -20.75 -17.40 0.97
N ALA A 142 -20.78 -18.71 0.75
CA ALA A 142 -19.58 -19.52 0.58
C ALA A 142 -18.73 -19.03 -0.61
N LEU A 143 -19.36 -18.71 -1.74
CA LEU A 143 -18.68 -18.17 -2.91
C LEU A 143 -18.05 -16.80 -2.62
N LEU A 144 -18.79 -15.89 -1.99
CA LEU A 144 -18.30 -14.55 -1.65
C LEU A 144 -17.13 -14.60 -0.67
N VAL A 145 -17.23 -15.41 0.38
CA VAL A 145 -16.15 -15.62 1.35
C VAL A 145 -14.92 -16.24 0.67
N PHE A 146 -15.11 -17.21 -0.22
CA PHE A 146 -14.01 -17.79 -0.99
C PHE A 146 -13.29 -16.75 -1.86
N LEU A 147 -14.04 -15.92 -2.59
CA LEU A 147 -13.48 -14.85 -3.42
C LEU A 147 -12.71 -13.82 -2.57
N LEU A 148 -13.27 -13.41 -1.43
CA LEU A 148 -12.64 -12.49 -0.51
C LEU A 148 -11.34 -13.08 0.08
N ALA A 149 -11.36 -14.34 0.50
CA ALA A 149 -10.19 -15.04 1.02
C ALA A 149 -9.09 -15.20 -0.04
N ARG A 150 -9.46 -15.51 -1.29
CA ARG A 150 -8.54 -15.55 -2.43
C ARG A 150 -7.88 -14.18 -2.65
N ASP A 151 -8.63 -13.10 -2.54
CA ASP A 151 -8.10 -11.76 -2.75
C ASP A 151 -7.12 -11.35 -1.64
N GLN A 152 -7.48 -11.62 -0.38
CA GLN A 152 -6.60 -11.38 0.77
C GLN A 152 -5.30 -12.20 0.68
N ARG A 153 -5.36 -13.43 0.17
CA ARG A 153 -4.16 -14.26 -0.06
C ARG A 153 -3.25 -13.68 -1.14
N ARG A 154 -3.79 -13.07 -2.20
CA ARG A 154 -3.00 -12.40 -3.24
C ARG A 154 -2.25 -11.20 -2.69
N LYS A 155 -2.94 -10.34 -1.92
CA LYS A 155 -2.32 -9.18 -1.25
C LYS A 155 -1.17 -9.59 -0.33
N LYS A 156 -1.37 -10.62 0.51
CA LYS A 156 -0.31 -11.12 1.40
C LYS A 156 0.92 -11.62 0.65
N ARG A 157 0.73 -12.25 -0.51
CA ARG A 157 1.85 -12.72 -1.35
C ARG A 157 2.62 -11.56 -1.95
N GLU A 158 1.92 -10.54 -2.46
CA GLU A 158 2.56 -9.33 -3.01
C GLU A 158 3.33 -8.57 -1.93
N LEU A 159 2.74 -8.37 -0.74
CA LEU A 159 3.44 -7.74 0.39
C LEU A 159 4.69 -8.52 0.80
N GLY A 160 4.63 -9.87 0.81
CA GLY A 160 5.80 -10.69 1.14
C GLY A 160 6.91 -10.66 0.10
N VAL A 161 6.58 -10.38 -1.17
CA VAL A 161 7.59 -10.14 -2.23
C VAL A 161 8.24 -8.78 -2.01
N ILE A 162 7.44 -7.73 -1.76
CA ILE A 162 7.93 -6.38 -1.49
C ILE A 162 8.86 -6.38 -0.26
N GLU A 163 8.46 -6.99 0.85
CA GLU A 163 9.29 -7.07 2.05
C GLU A 163 10.63 -7.80 1.80
N ARG A 164 10.62 -8.84 0.96
CA ARG A 164 11.84 -9.53 0.55
C ARG A 164 12.72 -8.65 -0.31
N GLU A 165 12.16 -7.94 -1.28
CA GLU A 165 12.89 -6.99 -2.13
C GLU A 165 13.50 -5.86 -1.29
N GLU A 166 12.77 -5.32 -0.32
CA GLU A 166 13.27 -4.32 0.63
C GLU A 166 14.42 -4.85 1.50
N ARG A 167 14.31 -6.08 2.00
CA ARG A 167 15.40 -6.72 2.77
C ARG A 167 16.65 -6.91 1.91
N LEU A 168 16.49 -7.34 0.65
CA LEU A 168 17.60 -7.52 -0.28
C LEU A 168 18.26 -6.19 -0.66
N ALA A 169 17.45 -5.14 -0.89
CA ALA A 169 17.96 -3.79 -1.13
C ALA A 169 18.80 -3.28 0.04
N LYS A 170 18.34 -3.46 1.29
CA LYS A 170 19.11 -3.10 2.50
C LYS A 170 20.44 -3.85 2.61
N LEU A 171 20.48 -5.11 2.16
CA LEU A 171 21.71 -5.91 2.18
C LEU A 171 22.70 -5.48 1.09
N GLN A 172 22.24 -5.14 -0.11
CA GLN A 172 23.11 -4.60 -1.17
C GLN A 172 23.77 -3.29 -0.75
N VAL A 173 23.05 -2.41 -0.04
CA VAL A 173 23.60 -1.17 0.51
C VAL A 173 24.72 -1.42 1.53
N GLN A 174 24.70 -2.55 2.25
CA GLN A 174 25.78 -2.91 3.18
C GLN A 174 27.03 -3.46 2.47
N ASP A 175 26.86 -4.16 1.35
CA ASP A 175 27.98 -4.78 0.63
C ASP A 175 28.76 -3.74 -0.21
N ASP A 176 28.06 -2.73 -0.76
CA ASP A 176 28.69 -1.58 -1.42
C ASP A 176 29.41 -0.63 -0.43
N GLY A 177 29.20 -0.83 0.89
CA GLY A 177 29.90 -0.17 2.00
C GLY A 177 31.19 -0.86 2.45
N GLY A 178 31.62 -1.95 1.78
CA GLY A 178 32.79 -2.76 2.09
C GLY A 178 34.17 -2.12 1.82
N ARG A 179 34.31 -0.79 1.92
CA ARG A 179 35.63 -0.16 2.13
C ARG A 179 35.81 0.08 3.63
N PRO A 180 36.78 -0.59 4.31
CA PRO A 180 37.00 -0.36 5.73
C PRO A 180 37.36 1.11 5.97
N SER A 181 36.55 1.75 6.82
CA SER A 181 36.81 3.06 7.41
C SER A 181 38.16 3.02 8.14
N ALA A 182 39.19 3.53 7.49
CA ALA A 182 40.49 3.76 8.10
C ALA A 182 40.50 5.17 8.71
N ALA A 183 39.97 5.30 9.92
CA ALA A 183 40.30 6.43 10.79
C ALA A 183 40.01 6.09 12.26
N SER A 184 41.05 5.71 13.00
CA SER A 184 41.42 6.34 14.27
C SER A 184 42.69 5.70 14.85
N PRO A 185 43.77 6.46 15.09
CA PRO A 185 44.78 6.06 16.05
C PRO A 185 44.33 6.55 17.44
N ALA A 186 44.06 5.61 18.34
CA ALA A 186 44.11 5.86 19.78
C ALA A 186 45.55 5.61 20.28
N PRO A 187 45.94 6.19 21.43
CA PRO A 187 47.24 6.83 21.67
C PRO A 187 48.48 5.95 21.52
#